data_AF-A0A4R5H803-F1
#
_entry.id   AF-A0A4R5H803-F1
#
_cell.length_a   1.000
_cell.length_b   1.000
_cell.length_c   1.000
_cell.angle_alpha   90.00
_cell.angle_beta   90.00
_cell.angle_gamma   90.00
#
_symmetry.space_group_name_H-M   'P 1'
#
loop_
_entity.id
_entity.type
_entity.pdbx_description
1 polymer ?
#
loop_
_entity_poly.entity_id
_entity_poly.type
_entity_poly.pdbx_seq_one_letter_code
_entity_poly.pdbx_strand_id
1 'polypeptide(L)'
;MSLVRYTYLLLTLISLFIAPMSLAKNISANQVFTLINQRLSHMENVAKHKLQAQLAIEDKTREKVVIDKAVLSAQALGFETQSIAEFFNVQIQVAKAIQHRVSADLMHQPTLNDFPDLHTQIRPELIRLSGAINMALAQYLSHQHFNEGQRIVFAQSLDNPYLSARDKDVLFDALLNIKMKQR
;
A
#
# COMPACT_ATOMS: atom_id res chain seq x y z
N MET A 1 -70.13 -15.77 10.03
CA MET A 1 -69.68 -14.38 9.77
C MET A 1 -68.15 -14.29 9.82
N SER A 2 -67.49 -15.21 9.11
CA SER A 2 -66.09 -15.60 9.31
C SER A 2 -65.26 -15.53 8.01
N LEU A 3 -65.71 -14.76 7.02
CA LEU A 3 -65.08 -14.77 5.69
C LEU A 3 -64.42 -13.44 5.26
N VAL A 4 -64.57 -12.34 6.01
CA VAL A 4 -64.05 -11.01 5.61
C VAL A 4 -62.81 -10.59 6.40
N ARG A 5 -62.36 -11.37 7.39
CA ARG A 5 -61.16 -11.05 8.19
C ARG A 5 -59.85 -11.59 7.62
N TYR A 6 -59.89 -12.51 6.66
CA TYR A 6 -58.69 -13.11 6.06
C TYR A 6 -58.18 -12.38 4.81
N THR A 7 -59.00 -11.52 4.20
CA THR A 7 -58.59 -10.75 3.01
C THR A 7 -57.54 -9.67 3.32
N TYR A 8 -57.44 -9.22 4.56
CA TYR A 8 -56.37 -8.28 4.98
C TYR A 8 -55.16 -8.96 5.61
N LEU A 9 -55.27 -10.23 6.03
CA LEU A 9 -54.14 -10.96 6.61
C LEU A 9 -53.20 -11.54 5.53
N LEU A 10 -53.63 -11.58 4.27
CA LEU A 10 -52.85 -12.07 3.14
C LEU A 10 -52.14 -10.95 2.34
N LEU A 11 -52.19 -9.70 2.80
CA LEU A 11 -51.63 -8.54 2.09
C LEU A 11 -50.39 -7.91 2.75
N THR A 12 -49.88 -8.46 3.86
CA THR A 12 -48.73 -7.91 4.59
C THR A 12 -47.54 -8.87 4.67
N LEU A 13 -47.30 -9.66 3.61
CA LEU A 13 -46.19 -10.62 3.58
C LEU A 13 -45.37 -10.55 2.28
N ILE A 14 -45.27 -9.36 1.71
CA ILE A 14 -44.24 -9.02 0.71
C ILE A 14 -43.51 -7.77 1.22
N SER A 15 -42.89 -7.92 2.39
CA SER A 15 -41.73 -7.09 2.74
C SER A 15 -40.56 -7.64 1.92
N LEU A 16 -40.45 -7.11 0.71
CA LEU A 16 -39.35 -7.33 -0.20
C LEU A 16 -38.06 -6.85 0.49
N PHE A 17 -37.33 -7.78 1.10
CA PHE A 17 -35.99 -7.54 1.63
C PHE A 17 -35.03 -7.44 0.44
N ILE A 18 -35.11 -6.35 -0.33
CA ILE A 18 -34.01 -5.96 -1.21
C ILE A 18 -32.92 -5.46 -0.28
N ALA A 19 -32.12 -6.39 0.25
CA ALA A 19 -30.82 -6.00 0.77
C ALA A 19 -30.10 -5.31 -0.41
N PRO A 20 -29.59 -4.08 -0.26
CA PRO A 20 -28.74 -3.51 -1.30
C PRO A 20 -27.56 -4.46 -1.42
N MET A 21 -27.51 -5.22 -2.52
CA MET A 21 -26.36 -6.01 -2.90
C MET A 21 -25.27 -4.97 -3.13
N SER A 22 -24.50 -4.71 -2.08
CA SER A 22 -23.39 -3.77 -2.11
C SER A 22 -22.45 -4.32 -3.17
N LEU A 23 -22.45 -3.70 -4.35
CA LEU A 23 -21.54 -4.07 -5.41
C LEU A 23 -20.15 -3.87 -4.82
N ALA A 24 -19.46 -4.96 -4.48
CA ALA A 24 -18.12 -4.90 -3.95
C ALA A 24 -17.31 -4.08 -4.96
N LYS A 25 -16.88 -2.88 -4.55
CA LYS A 25 -16.12 -2.00 -5.43
C LYS A 25 -14.81 -2.73 -5.72
N ASN A 26 -14.69 -3.28 -6.92
CA ASN A 26 -13.47 -3.94 -7.36
C ASN A 26 -12.32 -2.94 -7.21
N ILE A 27 -11.31 -3.32 -6.42
CA ILE A 27 -10.11 -2.51 -6.30
C ILE A 27 -9.45 -2.43 -7.66
N SER A 28 -9.13 -1.23 -8.11
CA SER A 28 -8.35 -1.04 -9.35
C SER A 28 -6.85 -1.10 -9.05
N ALA A 29 -6.06 -1.48 -10.04
CA ALA A 29 -4.60 -1.44 -9.94
C ALA A 29 -4.09 -0.05 -9.48
N ASN A 30 -4.75 1.02 -9.95
CA ASN A 30 -4.44 2.40 -9.57
C ASN A 30 -4.51 2.65 -8.06
N GLN A 31 -5.43 2.00 -7.33
CA GLN A 31 -5.50 2.17 -5.88
C GLN A 31 -4.27 1.57 -5.18
N VAL A 32 -3.78 0.42 -5.65
CA VAL A 32 -2.51 -0.15 -5.17
C VAL A 32 -1.37 0.82 -5.45
N PHE A 33 -1.33 1.39 -6.66
CA PHE A 33 -0.26 2.29 -7.06
C PHE A 33 -0.26 3.60 -6.24
N THR A 34 -1.43 4.17 -5.98
CA THR A 34 -1.59 5.34 -5.11
C THR A 34 -1.08 5.07 -3.70
N LEU A 35 -1.36 3.90 -3.12
CA LEU A 35 -0.87 3.54 -1.79
C LEU A 35 0.66 3.39 -1.75
N ILE A 36 1.27 2.86 -2.81
CA ILE A 36 2.73 2.79 -2.95
C ILE A 36 3.30 4.21 -3.02
N ASN A 37 2.70 5.10 -3.83
CA ASN A 37 3.14 6.49 -3.93
C ASN A 37 3.07 7.20 -2.57
N GLN A 38 1.94 7.06 -1.87
CA GLN A 38 1.76 7.61 -0.51
C GLN A 38 2.82 7.10 0.45
N ARG A 39 3.17 5.81 0.41
CA ARG A 39 4.25 5.27 1.25
C ARG A 39 5.61 5.90 0.93
N LEU A 40 5.91 6.10 -0.36
CA LEU A 40 7.18 6.66 -0.82
C LEU A 40 7.29 8.17 -0.59
N SER A 41 6.18 8.92 -0.56
CA SER A 41 6.19 10.37 -0.31
C SER A 41 6.66 10.72 1.12
N HIS A 42 6.53 9.80 2.08
CA HIS A 42 7.09 9.99 3.43
C HIS A 42 8.62 9.99 3.47
N MET A 43 9.32 9.51 2.44
CA MET A 43 10.76 9.29 2.49
C MET A 43 11.58 10.59 2.54
N GLU A 44 11.03 11.71 2.08
CA GLU A 44 11.66 13.02 2.27
C GLU A 44 11.71 13.40 3.75
N ASN A 45 10.60 13.25 4.48
CA ASN A 45 10.56 13.53 5.91
C ASN A 45 11.42 12.54 6.73
N VAL A 46 11.49 11.27 6.30
CA VAL A 46 12.42 10.30 6.90
C VAL A 46 13.87 10.75 6.71
N ALA A 47 14.23 11.21 5.51
CA ALA A 47 15.57 11.70 5.20
C ALA A 47 15.92 12.93 6.04
N LYS A 48 15.03 13.94 6.09
CA LYS A 48 15.19 15.14 6.93
C LYS A 48 15.43 14.79 8.39
N HIS A 49 14.60 13.90 8.96
CA HIS A 49 14.76 13.47 10.34
C HIS A 49 16.09 12.75 10.58
N LYS A 50 16.45 11.80 9.71
CA LYS A 50 17.72 11.06 9.85
C LYS A 50 18.93 11.98 9.71
N LEU A 51 18.88 12.92 8.78
CA LEU A 51 19.95 13.90 8.60
C LEU A 51 20.11 14.79 9.85
N GLN A 52 19.00 15.31 10.39
CA GLN A 52 19.01 16.13 11.61
C GLN A 52 19.52 15.35 12.83
N ALA A 53 19.09 14.10 12.98
CA ALA A 53 19.48 13.24 14.10
C ALA A 53 20.81 12.48 13.85
N GLN A 54 21.51 12.75 12.74
CA GLN A 54 22.75 12.07 12.33
C GLN A 54 22.64 10.53 12.30
N LEU A 55 21.47 10.03 11.89
CA LEU A 55 21.18 8.61 11.77
C LEU A 55 21.52 8.09 10.36
N ALA A 56 22.03 6.86 10.29
CA ALA A 56 22.28 6.19 9.02
C ALA A 56 20.96 5.94 8.24
N ILE A 57 21.01 6.13 6.91
CA ILE A 57 19.91 5.78 6.01
C ILE A 57 19.67 4.27 6.02
N GLU A 58 20.73 3.48 6.00
CA GLU A 58 20.64 2.03 6.18
C GLU A 58 20.50 1.68 7.66
N ASP A 59 19.48 0.87 7.97
CA ASP A 59 19.21 0.34 9.30
C ASP A 59 18.66 -1.08 9.15
N LYS A 60 19.56 -2.07 9.09
CA LYS A 60 19.20 -3.48 8.83
C LYS A 60 18.21 -4.04 9.86
N THR A 61 18.37 -3.64 11.12
CA THR A 61 17.46 -4.06 12.19
C THR A 61 16.05 -3.53 11.92
N ARG A 62 15.92 -2.26 11.54
CA ARG A 62 14.62 -1.68 11.21
C ARG A 62 14.06 -2.22 9.90
N GLU A 63 14.88 -2.40 8.87
CA GLU A 63 14.49 -3.02 7.58
C GLU A 63 13.85 -4.38 7.83
N LYS A 64 14.47 -5.22 8.67
CA LYS A 64 13.92 -6.51 9.08
C LYS A 64 12.55 -6.38 9.76
N VAL A 65 12.39 -5.46 10.71
CA VAL A 65 11.10 -5.23 11.37
C VAL A 65 10.00 -4.81 10.39
N VAL A 66 10.34 -4.00 9.38
CA VAL A 66 9.38 -3.58 8.34
C VAL A 66 8.95 -4.78 7.50
N ILE A 67 9.89 -5.60 7.05
CA ILE A 67 9.61 -6.81 6.25
C ILE A 67 8.78 -7.81 7.08
N ASP A 68 9.20 -8.11 8.30
CA ASP A 68 8.52 -9.10 9.17
C ASP A 68 7.05 -8.69 9.42
N LYS A 69 6.78 -7.41 9.69
CA LYS A 69 5.40 -6.90 9.89
C LYS A 69 4.57 -6.94 8.61
N ALA A 70 5.19 -6.60 7.46
CA ALA A 70 4.51 -6.64 6.18
C ALA A 70 4.15 -8.09 5.79
N VAL A 71 5.08 -9.02 5.95
CA VAL A 71 4.85 -10.45 5.74
C VAL A 71 3.77 -10.99 6.65
N LEU A 72 3.82 -10.69 7.96
CA LEU A 72 2.83 -11.19 8.91
C LEU A 72 1.40 -10.76 8.54
N SER A 73 1.22 -9.49 8.14
CA SER A 73 -0.10 -9.01 7.70
C SER A 73 -0.54 -9.60 6.35
N ALA A 74 0.40 -9.86 5.44
CA ALA A 74 0.11 -10.50 4.15
C ALA A 74 -0.23 -11.99 4.27
N GLN A 75 0.37 -12.70 5.22
CA GLN A 75 0.09 -14.12 5.45
C GLN A 75 -1.38 -14.37 5.79
N ALA A 76 -1.99 -13.49 6.59
CA ALA A 76 -3.41 -13.53 6.93
C ALA A 76 -4.33 -13.31 5.70
N LEU A 77 -3.80 -12.75 4.61
CA LEU A 77 -4.50 -12.48 3.36
C LEU A 77 -4.24 -13.56 2.29
N GLY A 78 -3.48 -14.61 2.62
CA GLY A 78 -3.23 -15.74 1.71
C GLY A 78 -2.07 -15.53 0.73
N PHE A 79 -1.18 -14.56 0.96
CA PHE A 79 0.01 -14.37 0.13
C PHE A 79 1.10 -15.41 0.39
N GLU A 80 1.83 -15.74 -0.67
CA GLU A 80 3.10 -16.46 -0.56
C GLU A 80 4.13 -15.52 0.11
N THR A 81 4.84 -16.04 1.12
CA THR A 81 5.62 -15.21 2.05
C THR A 81 6.86 -14.59 1.39
N GLN A 82 7.55 -15.35 0.56
CA GLN A 82 8.80 -14.93 -0.08
C GLN A 82 8.56 -13.79 -1.07
N SER A 83 7.59 -13.92 -1.97
CA SER A 83 7.26 -12.90 -2.97
C SER A 83 6.83 -11.57 -2.34
N ILE A 84 6.07 -11.59 -1.22
CA ILE A 84 5.78 -10.38 -0.46
C ILE A 84 7.01 -9.80 0.22
N ALA A 85 7.87 -10.64 0.81
CA ALA A 85 9.10 -10.18 1.43
C ALA A 85 10.01 -9.49 0.39
N GLU A 86 10.14 -10.06 -0.80
CA GLU A 86 10.89 -9.49 -1.92
C GLU A 86 10.29 -8.15 -2.38
N PHE A 87 8.96 -8.06 -2.51
CA PHE A 87 8.28 -6.81 -2.84
C PHE A 87 8.57 -5.69 -1.83
N PHE A 88 8.47 -5.97 -0.53
CA PHE A 88 8.79 -4.97 0.50
C PHE A 88 10.28 -4.66 0.59
N ASN A 89 11.16 -5.62 0.27
CA ASN A 89 12.59 -5.36 0.15
C ASN A 89 12.88 -4.35 -0.96
N VAL A 90 12.30 -4.53 -2.15
CA VAL A 90 12.44 -3.58 -3.26
C VAL A 90 11.92 -2.19 -2.86
N GLN A 91 10.76 -2.11 -2.21
CA GLN A 91 10.25 -0.83 -1.68
C GLN A 91 11.20 -0.17 -0.67
N ILE A 92 11.92 -0.96 0.14
CA ILE A 92 12.95 -0.45 1.07
C ILE A 92 14.16 0.08 0.29
N GLN A 93 14.65 -0.64 -0.72
CA GLN A 93 15.78 -0.16 -1.51
C GLN A 93 15.46 1.15 -2.23
N VAL A 94 14.28 1.25 -2.85
CA VAL A 94 13.83 2.49 -3.50
C VAL A 94 13.62 3.62 -2.48
N ALA A 95 13.07 3.31 -1.30
CA ALA A 95 12.96 4.27 -0.21
C ALA A 95 14.32 4.81 0.25
N LYS A 96 15.37 3.97 0.28
CA LYS A 96 16.74 4.42 0.58
C LYS A 96 17.30 5.29 -0.54
N ALA A 97 17.04 4.94 -1.80
CA ALA A 97 17.47 5.76 -2.94
C ALA A 97 16.88 7.18 -2.86
N ILE A 98 15.58 7.31 -2.54
CA ILE A 98 14.95 8.62 -2.27
C ILE A 98 15.68 9.35 -1.13
N GLN A 99 15.89 8.68 0.01
CA GLN A 99 16.54 9.29 1.17
C GLN A 99 17.96 9.78 0.86
N HIS A 100 18.74 9.02 0.08
CA HIS A 100 20.09 9.43 -0.32
C HIS A 100 20.07 10.69 -1.20
N ARG A 101 19.17 10.76 -2.18
CA ARG A 101 19.06 11.93 -3.07
C ARG A 101 18.56 13.17 -2.32
N VAL A 102 17.55 13.02 -1.46
CA VAL A 102 17.08 14.11 -0.57
C VAL A 102 18.22 14.61 0.32
N SER A 103 18.98 13.69 0.92
CA SER A 103 20.09 14.08 1.79
C SER A 103 21.18 14.84 1.02
N ALA A 104 21.49 14.42 -0.21
CA ALA A 104 22.47 15.10 -1.07
C ALA A 104 22.03 16.54 -1.43
N ASP A 105 20.75 16.76 -1.70
CA ASP A 105 20.20 18.10 -1.98
C ASP A 105 20.27 18.99 -0.73
N LEU A 106 19.86 18.46 0.43
CA LEU A 106 19.86 19.20 1.70
C LEU A 106 21.27 19.59 2.18
N MET A 107 22.32 18.88 1.74
CA MET A 107 23.71 19.30 2.02
C MET A 107 24.06 20.65 1.37
N HIS A 108 23.42 21.00 0.26
CA HIS A 108 23.66 22.24 -0.47
C HIS A 108 22.62 23.32 -0.15
N GLN A 109 21.40 22.90 0.23
CA GLN A 109 20.27 23.78 0.54
C GLN A 109 19.56 23.31 1.82
N PRO A 110 20.12 23.63 3.01
CA PRO A 110 19.58 23.15 4.27
C PRO A 110 18.19 23.75 4.52
N THR A 111 17.17 22.91 4.39
CA THR A 111 15.78 23.21 4.77
C THR A 111 15.28 22.11 5.69
N LEU A 112 15.53 22.28 6.98
CA LEU A 112 15.24 21.28 8.02
C LEU A 112 14.09 21.70 8.97
N ASN A 113 13.26 22.65 8.58
CA ASN A 113 12.18 23.13 9.46
C ASN A 113 10.87 22.37 9.21
N ASP A 114 10.16 22.08 10.30
CA ASP A 114 8.79 21.53 10.35
C ASP A 114 8.53 20.26 9.52
N PHE A 115 9.04 19.12 10.01
CA PHE A 115 8.63 17.79 9.54
C PHE A 115 8.06 16.93 10.70
N PRO A 116 7.14 16.00 10.43
CA PRO A 116 6.56 15.13 11.44
C PRO A 116 7.59 14.29 12.18
N ASP A 117 7.33 13.97 13.45
CA ASP A 117 8.20 13.10 14.23
C ASP A 117 8.28 11.68 13.64
N LEU A 118 9.49 11.15 13.54
CA LEU A 118 9.73 9.86 12.90
C LEU A 118 9.08 8.70 13.66
N HIS A 119 9.07 8.74 14.98
CA HIS A 119 8.67 7.62 15.83
C HIS A 119 7.17 7.57 16.09
N THR A 120 6.57 8.74 16.32
CA THR A 120 5.18 8.88 16.75
C THR A 120 4.22 9.15 15.59
N GLN A 121 4.71 9.63 14.44
CA GLN A 121 3.85 9.97 13.29
C GLN A 121 4.24 9.17 12.04
N ILE A 122 5.48 9.29 11.56
CA ILE A 122 5.87 8.68 10.27
C ILE A 122 5.89 7.15 10.33
N ARG A 123 6.56 6.56 11.33
CA ARG A 123 6.65 5.08 11.43
C ARG A 123 5.29 4.40 11.61
N PRO A 124 4.36 4.91 12.44
CA PRO A 124 2.99 4.39 12.48
C PRO A 124 2.27 4.48 11.15
N GLU A 125 2.40 5.60 10.43
CA GLU A 125 1.76 5.78 9.13
C GLU A 125 2.32 4.83 8.07
N LEU A 126 3.64 4.59 8.05
CA LEU A 126 4.26 3.59 7.18
C LEU A 126 3.77 2.16 7.48
N ILE A 127 3.50 1.83 8.74
CA ILE A 127 2.91 0.54 9.11
C ILE A 127 1.47 0.45 8.60
N ARG A 128 0.66 1.50 8.80
CA ARG A 128 -0.72 1.58 8.30
C ARG A 128 -0.76 1.42 6.78
N LEU A 129 0.09 2.14 6.05
CA LEU A 129 0.21 2.06 4.59
C LEU A 129 0.66 0.68 4.12
N SER A 130 1.60 0.03 4.82
CA SER A 130 2.03 -1.34 4.46
C SER A 130 0.87 -2.33 4.57
N GLY A 131 0.04 -2.23 5.61
CA GLY A 131 -1.19 -3.03 5.74
C GLY A 131 -2.21 -2.71 4.66
N ALA A 132 -2.42 -1.43 4.34
CA ALA A 132 -3.33 -1.00 3.29
C ALA A 132 -2.90 -1.50 1.90
N ILE A 133 -1.60 -1.46 1.60
CA ILE A 133 -1.02 -2.01 0.37
C ILE A 133 -1.33 -3.52 0.29
N ASN A 134 -1.07 -4.29 1.35
CA ASN A 134 -1.35 -5.72 1.36
C ASN A 134 -2.85 -6.03 1.15
N MET A 135 -3.74 -5.28 1.80
CA MET A 135 -5.19 -5.46 1.59
C MET A 135 -5.62 -5.14 0.16
N ALA A 136 -5.13 -4.03 -0.41
CA ALA A 136 -5.46 -3.64 -1.77
C ALA A 136 -4.89 -4.64 -2.80
N LEU A 137 -3.69 -5.14 -2.57
CA LEU A 137 -3.09 -6.22 -3.36
C LEU A 137 -3.95 -7.48 -3.31
N ALA A 138 -4.39 -7.91 -2.12
CA ALA A 138 -5.17 -9.14 -1.96
C ALA A 138 -6.52 -9.03 -2.69
N GLN A 139 -7.18 -7.88 -2.55
CA GLN A 139 -8.44 -7.60 -3.23
C GLN A 139 -8.25 -7.59 -4.75
N TYR A 140 -7.22 -6.90 -5.26
CA TYR A 140 -6.94 -6.85 -6.70
C TYR A 140 -6.59 -8.24 -7.26
N LEU A 141 -5.66 -8.96 -6.62
CA LEU A 141 -5.13 -10.25 -7.10
C LEU A 141 -6.11 -11.42 -6.94
N SER A 142 -7.22 -11.23 -6.21
CA SER A 142 -8.29 -12.23 -6.13
C SER A 142 -9.08 -12.38 -7.44
N HIS A 143 -9.05 -11.38 -8.31
CA HIS A 143 -9.85 -11.32 -9.53
C HIS A 143 -9.06 -10.92 -10.77
N GLN A 144 -7.87 -10.34 -10.60
CA GLN A 144 -7.05 -9.76 -11.65
C GLN A 144 -5.57 -10.11 -11.44
N HIS A 145 -4.74 -9.82 -12.44
CA HIS A 145 -3.29 -9.93 -12.34
C HIS A 145 -2.65 -8.63 -12.82
N PHE A 146 -1.47 -8.32 -12.30
CA PHE A 146 -0.65 -7.26 -12.90
C PHE A 146 -0.07 -7.74 -14.22
N ASN A 147 0.05 -6.83 -15.19
CA ASN A 147 0.68 -7.12 -16.48
C ASN A 147 1.43 -5.90 -17.02
N GLU A 148 2.32 -6.14 -17.98
CA GLU A 148 3.19 -5.10 -18.57
C GLU A 148 2.45 -3.90 -19.15
N GLY A 149 1.20 -4.07 -19.62
CA GLY A 149 0.38 -2.96 -20.12
C GLY A 149 0.09 -1.88 -19.07
N GLN A 150 0.27 -2.18 -17.78
CA GLN A 150 0.04 -1.24 -16.68
C GLN A 150 1.31 -0.49 -16.26
N ARG A 151 2.49 -0.81 -16.80
CA ARG A 151 3.78 -0.22 -16.38
C ARG A 151 3.80 1.30 -16.56
N ILE A 152 3.29 1.80 -17.68
CA ILE A 152 3.26 3.25 -17.96
C ILE A 152 2.38 3.97 -16.93
N VAL A 153 1.17 3.46 -16.69
CA VAL A 153 0.23 4.05 -15.72
C VAL A 153 0.78 3.98 -14.30
N PHE A 154 1.45 2.87 -13.95
CA PHE A 154 2.16 2.74 -12.69
C PHE A 154 3.24 3.83 -12.55
N ALA A 155 4.12 3.97 -13.54
CA ALA A 155 5.20 4.95 -13.50
C ALA A 155 4.68 6.40 -13.42
N GLN A 156 3.55 6.70 -14.06
CA GLN A 156 2.87 8.00 -14.01
C GLN A 156 2.21 8.27 -12.65
N SER A 157 1.76 7.24 -11.93
CA SER A 157 1.16 7.38 -10.60
C SER A 157 2.17 7.68 -9.49
N LEU A 158 3.46 7.49 -9.76
CA LEU A 158 4.55 7.78 -8.83
C LEU A 158 5.12 9.18 -9.10
N ASP A 159 4.74 10.16 -8.29
CA ASP A 159 5.02 11.59 -8.52
C ASP A 159 6.19 12.14 -7.69
N ASN A 160 6.81 11.31 -6.84
CA ASN A 160 7.97 11.74 -6.05
C ASN A 160 9.15 12.14 -6.96
N PRO A 161 9.66 13.39 -6.88
CA PRO A 161 10.70 13.89 -7.78
C PRO A 161 12.05 13.16 -7.62
N TYR A 162 12.25 12.47 -6.49
CA TYR A 162 13.45 11.70 -6.20
C TYR A 162 13.42 10.26 -6.73
N LEU A 163 12.37 9.86 -7.43
CA LEU A 163 12.28 8.56 -8.10
C LEU A 163 12.83 8.65 -9.53
N SER A 164 13.85 7.84 -9.82
CA SER A 164 14.32 7.64 -11.19
C SER A 164 13.39 6.70 -11.97
N ALA A 165 13.49 6.71 -13.30
CA ALA A 165 12.81 5.72 -14.14
C ALA A 165 13.13 4.28 -13.72
N ARG A 166 14.40 4.01 -13.38
CA ARG A 166 14.83 2.68 -12.93
C ARG A 166 14.19 2.26 -11.61
N ASP A 167 14.03 3.19 -10.66
CA ASP A 167 13.35 2.92 -9.39
C ASP A 167 11.89 2.52 -9.62
N LYS A 168 11.22 3.19 -10.57
CA LYS A 168 9.84 2.86 -10.97
C LYS A 168 9.78 1.49 -11.64
N ASP A 169 10.74 1.16 -12.52
CA ASP A 169 10.76 -0.14 -13.18
C ASP A 169 10.92 -1.30 -12.20
N VAL A 170 11.89 -1.22 -11.28
CA VAL A 170 12.12 -2.32 -10.32
C VAL A 170 10.95 -2.51 -9.36
N LEU A 171 10.25 -1.44 -8.99
CA LEU A 171 9.01 -1.54 -8.21
C LEU A 171 7.91 -2.26 -8.97
N PHE A 172 7.76 -1.96 -10.26
CA PHE A 172 6.74 -2.63 -11.07
C PHE A 172 7.10 -4.09 -11.34
N ASP A 173 8.37 -4.40 -11.59
CA ASP A 173 8.87 -5.78 -11.71
C ASP A 173 8.55 -6.57 -10.43
N ALA A 174 8.70 -5.96 -9.26
CA ALA A 174 8.34 -6.57 -7.98
C ALA A 174 6.82 -6.83 -7.86
N LEU A 175 5.97 -5.93 -8.35
CA LEU A 175 4.51 -6.13 -8.39
C LEU A 175 4.10 -7.31 -9.26
N LEU A 176 4.73 -7.47 -10.44
CA LEU A 176 4.48 -8.58 -11.35
C LEU A 176 4.81 -9.96 -10.73
N ASN A 177 5.72 -9.99 -9.76
CA ASN A 177 6.21 -11.22 -9.13
C ASN A 177 5.45 -11.61 -7.84
N ILE A 178 4.46 -10.82 -7.40
CA ILE A 178 3.66 -11.14 -6.21
C ILE A 178 2.77 -12.36 -6.48
N LYS A 179 2.80 -13.33 -5.56
CA LYS A 179 2.05 -14.58 -5.68
C LYS A 179 1.11 -14.80 -4.49
N MET A 180 -0.07 -15.33 -4.78
CA MET A 180 -0.95 -15.92 -3.77
C MET A 180 -0.46 -17.34 -3.46
N LYS A 181 -0.71 -17.85 -2.24
CA LYS A 181 -0.47 -19.25 -1.92
C LYS A 181 -1.30 -20.13 -2.86
N GLN A 182 -0.66 -21.12 -3.48
CA GLN A 182 -1.39 -22.18 -4.15
C GLN A 182 -2.22 -22.93 -3.10
N ARG A 183 -3.53 -23.10 -3.38
CA ARG A 183 -4.43 -23.88 -2.54
C ARG A 183 -4.18 -25.37 -2.73
#